data_AF-K6ZEG8-F1
#
_entry.id   AF-K6ZEG8-F1
#
_cell.length_a   1.000
_cell.length_b   1.000
_cell.length_c   1.000
_cell.angle_alpha   90.00
_cell.angle_beta   90.00
_cell.angle_gamma   90.00
#
_symmetry.space_group_name_H-M   'P 1'
#
loop_
_entity.id
_entity.type
_entity.pdbx_description
1 polymer ?
#
loop_
_entity_poly.entity_id
_entity_poly.type
_entity_poly.pdbx_seq_one_letter_code
_entity_poly.pdbx_strand_id
1 'polypeptide(L)'
;MSYDQTRDYCNYQAIPADSGHNPVGWLMVLFTWVLFVGLAVTGFMMEEIDMFFGNSLLESIHSIFSNVLYGIIIVHILAVFAVGWWGKISLVGAMITGKREM
;
A
#
# COMPACT_ATOMS: atom_id res chain seq x y z
N MET A 1 -45.82 13.81 -5.76
CA MET A 1 -45.08 12.56 -5.48
C MET A 1 -43.66 12.72 -5.99
N SER A 2 -42.79 13.46 -5.26
CA SER A 2 -41.40 13.74 -5.66
C SER A 2 -40.57 14.44 -4.55
N TYR A 3 -40.74 14.05 -3.27
CA TYR A 3 -40.15 14.77 -2.12
C TYR A 3 -39.54 13.86 -1.05
N ASP A 4 -39.13 12.63 -1.39
CA ASP A 4 -38.50 11.67 -0.46
C ASP A 4 -37.03 11.39 -0.78
N GLN A 5 -36.62 11.49 -2.05
CA GLN A 5 -35.26 11.10 -2.47
C GLN A 5 -34.11 11.94 -1.85
N THR A 6 -34.37 13.17 -1.39
CA THR A 6 -33.31 14.03 -0.82
C THR A 6 -32.93 13.72 0.62
N ARG A 7 -33.78 12.99 1.37
CA ARG A 7 -33.53 12.68 2.79
C ARG A 7 -32.59 11.49 2.97
N ASP A 8 -32.49 10.62 1.97
CA ASP A 8 -31.69 9.39 2.03
C ASP A 8 -30.19 9.65 1.83
N TYR A 9 -29.81 10.74 1.14
CA TYR A 9 -28.40 11.13 0.97
C TYR A 9 -27.74 11.59 2.28
N CYS A 10 -28.53 12.07 3.25
CA CYS A 10 -28.02 12.57 4.53
C CYS A 10 -27.64 11.42 5.50
N ASN A 11 -28.11 10.19 5.23
CA ASN A 11 -27.86 9.03 6.08
C ASN A 11 -26.66 8.17 5.61
N TYR A 12 -26.13 8.41 4.41
CA TYR A 12 -24.91 7.75 3.93
C TYR A 12 -23.63 8.31 4.59
N GLN A 13 -23.73 9.47 5.28
CA GLN A 13 -22.64 10.10 6.01
C GLN A 13 -22.46 9.57 7.45
N ALA A 14 -23.34 8.69 7.92
CA ALA A 14 -23.20 8.05 9.24
C ALA A 14 -22.28 6.81 9.19
N ILE A 15 -21.26 6.81 8.33
CA ILE A 15 -20.16 5.84 8.44
C ILE A 15 -19.36 6.24 9.68
N PRO A 16 -19.27 5.38 10.70
CA PRO A 16 -18.48 5.67 11.89
C PRO A 16 -17.05 6.02 11.46
N ALA A 17 -16.54 7.20 11.82
CA ALA A 17 -15.22 7.68 11.42
C ALA A 17 -14.07 6.75 11.91
N ASP A 18 -14.39 5.84 12.83
CA ASP A 18 -13.55 4.77 13.38
C ASP A 18 -13.45 3.52 12.48
N SER A 19 -14.28 3.40 11.43
CA SER A 19 -14.27 2.25 10.51
C SER A 19 -13.22 2.35 9.38
N GLY A 20 -12.41 3.42 9.36
CA GLY A 20 -11.56 3.79 8.21
C GLY A 20 -10.08 3.42 8.31
N HIS A 21 -9.55 3.16 9.51
CA HIS A 21 -8.13 2.92 9.69
C HIS A 21 -7.88 1.46 10.05
N ASN A 22 -7.58 0.63 9.05
CA ASN A 22 -6.88 -0.62 9.31
C ASN A 22 -5.43 -0.26 9.67
N PRO A 23 -5.04 -0.28 10.96
CA PRO A 23 -3.70 0.13 11.38
C PRO A 23 -2.62 -0.74 10.73
N VAL A 24 -2.94 -2.01 10.44
CA VAL A 24 -2.06 -2.94 9.74
C VAL A 24 -1.86 -2.51 8.27
N GLY A 25 -2.91 -2.01 7.63
CA GLY A 25 -2.84 -1.53 6.25
C GLY A 25 -1.94 -0.30 6.10
N TRP A 26 -2.07 0.68 7.01
CA TRP A 26 -1.22 1.86 7.00
C TRP A 26 0.25 1.53 7.29
N LEU A 27 0.50 0.63 8.25
CA LEU A 27 1.85 0.18 8.60
C LEU A 27 2.54 -0.53 7.42
N MET A 28 1.80 -1.32 6.64
CA MET A 28 2.32 -1.94 5.41
C MET A 28 2.70 -0.93 4.34
N VAL A 29 1.88 0.12 4.12
CA VAL A 29 2.21 1.17 3.15
C VAL A 29 3.49 1.88 3.54
N LEU A 30 3.63 2.27 4.80
CA LEU A 30 4.86 2.90 5.28
C LEU A 30 6.09 2.02 5.12
N PHE A 31 5.96 0.73 5.44
CA PHE A 31 7.08 -0.21 5.34
C PHE A 31 7.57 -0.36 3.90
N THR A 32 6.64 -0.49 2.94
CA THR A 32 6.98 -0.55 1.51
C THR A 32 7.65 0.74 1.03
N TRP A 33 7.15 1.91 1.44
CA TRP A 33 7.74 3.20 1.06
C TRP A 33 9.16 3.40 1.60
N VAL A 34 9.42 3.02 2.86
CA VAL A 34 10.75 3.13 3.46
C VAL A 34 11.76 2.27 2.69
N LEU A 35 11.40 1.03 2.36
CA LEU A 35 12.28 0.14 1.59
C LEU A 35 12.48 0.60 0.15
N PHE A 36 11.43 1.13 -0.49
CA PHE A 36 11.52 1.70 -1.83
C PHE A 36 12.49 2.89 -1.88
N VAL A 37 12.39 3.81 -0.91
CA VAL A 37 13.33 4.94 -0.79
C VAL A 37 14.75 4.43 -0.52
N GLY A 38 14.93 3.43 0.34
CA GLY A 38 16.23 2.81 0.59
C GLY A 38 16.86 2.20 -0.67
N LEU A 39 16.07 1.51 -1.50
CA LEU A 39 16.50 0.99 -2.80
C LEU A 39 16.86 2.10 -3.78
N ALA A 40 16.05 3.15 -3.86
CA ALA A 40 16.29 4.28 -4.75
C ALA A 40 17.59 5.00 -4.39
N VAL A 41 17.84 5.26 -3.10
CA VAL A 41 19.06 5.92 -2.61
C VAL A 41 20.28 5.03 -2.85
N THR A 42 20.21 3.74 -2.51
CA THR A 42 21.34 2.82 -2.71
C THR A 42 21.65 2.57 -4.19
N GLY A 43 20.62 2.52 -5.05
CA GLY A 43 20.78 2.43 -6.50
C GLY A 43 21.42 3.69 -7.08
N PHE A 44 20.93 4.87 -6.68
CA PHE A 44 21.49 6.16 -7.11
C PHE A 44 22.95 6.33 -6.65
N MET A 45 23.27 5.93 -5.42
CA MET A 45 24.66 5.95 -4.93
C MET A 45 25.59 4.99 -5.68
N MET A 46 25.07 3.85 -6.18
CA MET A 46 25.87 2.93 -6.99
C MET A 46 26.10 3.46 -8.41
N GLU A 47 25.13 4.13 -9.02
CA GLU A 47 25.26 4.64 -10.40
C GLU A 47 26.00 5.97 -10.49
N GLU A 48 25.70 6.96 -9.65
CA GLU A 48 26.20 8.34 -9.84
C GLU A 48 27.41 8.73 -9.00
N ILE A 49 27.86 7.87 -8.09
CA ILE A 49 29.06 8.12 -7.31
C ILE A 49 30.15 7.16 -7.79
N ASP A 50 31.05 7.66 -8.64
CA ASP A 50 32.21 6.90 -9.19
C ASP A 50 33.06 6.22 -8.10
N MET A 51 33.06 6.74 -6.87
CA MET A 51 33.76 6.16 -5.71
C MET A 51 33.11 4.87 -5.17
N PHE A 52 31.81 4.70 -5.38
CA PHE A 52 31.03 3.54 -4.94
C PHE A 52 30.75 2.54 -6.07
N PHE A 53 31.12 2.87 -7.30
CA PHE A 53 31.00 1.99 -8.46
C PHE A 53 31.91 0.76 -8.28
N GLY A 54 31.32 -0.42 -8.14
CA GLY A 54 32.03 -1.68 -7.87
C GLY A 54 32.37 -1.93 -6.38
N ASN A 55 31.81 -1.17 -5.45
CA ASN A 55 31.96 -1.45 -4.02
C ASN A 55 31.05 -2.62 -3.59
N SER A 56 31.67 -3.77 -3.27
CA SER A 56 30.97 -5.01 -2.89
C SER A 56 30.07 -4.89 -1.66
N LEU A 57 30.34 -3.94 -0.77
CA LEU A 57 29.54 -3.68 0.42
C LEU A 57 28.23 -3.00 0.06
N LEU A 58 28.27 -2.01 -0.84
CA LEU A 58 27.09 -1.29 -1.29
C LEU A 58 26.19 -2.17 -2.17
N GLU A 59 26.79 -2.97 -3.05
CA GLU A 59 26.10 -3.95 -3.88
C GLU A 59 25.40 -5.01 -3.02
N SER A 60 26.07 -5.52 -1.97
CA SER A 60 25.46 -6.46 -1.03
C SER A 60 24.29 -5.85 -0.27
N ILE A 61 24.41 -4.60 0.20
CA ILE A 61 23.32 -3.90 0.88
C ILE A 61 22.13 -3.74 -0.07
N HIS A 62 22.35 -3.24 -1.29
CA HIS A 62 21.27 -3.07 -2.26
C HIS A 62 20.60 -4.40 -2.61
N SER A 63 21.38 -5.47 -2.81
CA SER A 63 20.87 -6.82 -3.06
C SER A 63 19.99 -7.34 -1.92
N ILE A 64 20.40 -7.13 -0.66
CA ILE A 64 19.60 -7.50 0.52
C ILE A 64 18.29 -6.69 0.54
N PHE A 65 18.36 -5.38 0.35
CA PHE A 65 17.18 -4.52 0.31
C PHE A 65 16.20 -4.95 -0.78
N SER A 66 16.70 -5.31 -1.97
CA SER A 66 15.89 -5.78 -3.10
C SER A 66 15.20 -7.09 -2.79
N ASN A 67 15.93 -8.06 -2.23
CA ASN A 67 15.37 -9.37 -1.86
C ASN A 67 14.32 -9.25 -0.74
N VAL A 68 14.56 -8.39 0.26
CA VAL A 68 13.60 -8.11 1.34
C VAL A 68 12.33 -7.43 0.78
N LEU A 69 12.48 -6.41 -0.07
CA LEU A 69 11.36 -5.74 -0.72
C LEU A 69 10.53 -6.74 -1.55
N TYR A 70 11.20 -7.60 -2.32
CA TYR A 70 10.53 -8.63 -3.10
C TYR A 70 9.67 -9.57 -2.24
N GLY A 71 10.22 -10.06 -1.12
CA GLY A 71 9.48 -10.87 -0.16
C GLY A 71 8.27 -10.14 0.42
N ILE A 72 8.43 -8.86 0.76
CA ILE A 72 7.35 -8.03 1.31
C ILE A 72 6.26 -7.76 0.28
N ILE A 73 6.59 -7.57 -0.99
CA ILE A 73 5.59 -7.41 -2.04
C ILE A 73 4.72 -8.66 -2.15
N ILE A 74 5.32 -9.86 -2.10
CA ILE A 74 4.55 -11.11 -2.09
C ILE A 74 3.61 -11.16 -0.89
N VAL A 75 4.13 -10.88 0.31
CA VAL A 75 3.33 -10.84 1.55
C VAL A 75 2.23 -9.77 1.46
N HIS A 76 2.53 -8.61 0.88
CA HIS A 76 1.59 -7.52 0.71
C HIS A 76 0.43 -7.93 -0.20
N ILE A 77 0.73 -8.53 -1.35
CA ILE A 77 -0.28 -9.05 -2.27
C ILE A 77 -1.17 -10.08 -1.55
N LEU A 78 -0.56 -11.05 -0.86
CA LEU A 78 -1.30 -12.04 -0.08
C LEU A 78 -2.17 -11.40 1.01
N ALA A 79 -1.66 -10.38 1.70
CA ALA A 79 -2.41 -9.66 2.73
C ALA A 79 -3.60 -8.88 2.14
N VAL A 80 -3.45 -8.24 0.98
CA VAL A 80 -4.54 -7.57 0.26
C VAL A 80 -5.63 -8.58 -0.13
N PHE A 81 -5.25 -9.75 -0.65
CA PHE A 81 -6.20 -10.80 -0.98
C PHE A 81 -6.89 -11.37 0.27
N ALA A 82 -6.14 -11.62 1.34
CA ALA A 82 -6.67 -12.13 2.60
C ALA A 82 -7.65 -11.14 3.25
N VAL A 83 -7.29 -9.85 3.33
CA VAL A 83 -8.18 -8.79 3.85
C VAL A 83 -9.39 -8.60 2.94
N GLY A 84 -9.22 -8.67 1.63
CA GLY A 84 -10.32 -8.65 0.67
C GLY A 84 -11.30 -9.83 0.87
N TRP A 85 -10.78 -11.01 1.17
CA TRP A 85 -11.60 -12.19 1.42
C TRP A 85 -12.30 -12.17 2.79
N TRP A 86 -11.58 -11.75 3.85
CA TRP A 86 -12.10 -11.71 5.22
C TRP A 86 -13.06 -10.56 5.46
N GLY A 87 -12.82 -9.42 4.83
CA GLY A 87 -13.61 -8.21 5.02
C GLY A 87 -14.96 -8.23 4.33
N LYS A 88 -15.20 -9.12 3.35
CA LYS A 88 -16.39 -9.12 2.47
C LYS A 88 -16.73 -7.77 1.83
N ILE A 89 -15.82 -6.79 1.90
CA ILE A 89 -15.92 -5.47 1.30
C ILE A 89 -14.94 -5.47 0.14
N SER A 90 -15.42 -5.16 -1.05
CA SER A 90 -14.63 -5.20 -2.28
C SER A 90 -13.61 -4.04 -2.30
N LEU A 91 -12.45 -4.19 -1.63
CA LEU A 91 -11.34 -3.22 -1.75
C LEU A 91 -10.84 -3.11 -3.21
N VAL A 92 -10.77 -4.25 -3.92
CA VAL A 92 -10.41 -4.29 -5.34
C VAL A 92 -11.49 -3.64 -6.21
N GLY A 93 -12.77 -3.86 -5.87
CA GLY A 93 -13.90 -3.21 -6.54
C GLY A 93 -13.93 -1.70 -6.32
N ALA A 94 -13.60 -1.23 -5.11
CA ALA A 94 -13.50 0.20 -4.82
C ALA A 94 -12.32 0.87 -5.55
N MET A 95 -11.19 0.17 -5.73
CA MET A 95 -10.05 0.68 -6.54
C MET A 95 -10.34 0.74 -8.03
N ILE A 96 -11.08 -0.23 -8.60
CA ILE A 96 -11.35 -0.30 -10.05
C ILE A 96 -12.61 0.49 -10.44
N THR A 97 -13.64 0.46 -9.61
CA THR A 97 -14.97 1.01 -9.93
C THR A 97 -15.23 2.36 -9.24
N GLY A 98 -14.42 2.76 -8.26
CA GLY A 98 -14.59 4.03 -7.52
C GLY A 98 -15.88 4.09 -6.68
N LYS A 99 -16.63 2.99 -6.60
CA LYS A 99 -17.86 2.87 -5.83
C LYS A 99 -17.73 1.73 -4.83
N ARG A 100 -17.90 2.06 -3.56
CA ARG A 100 -18.20 1.11 -2.49
C ARG A 100 -19.68 0.73 -2.61
N GLU A 101 -19.97 -0.47 -3.09
CA GLU A 101 -21.24 -1.10 -2.71
C GLU A 101 -21.08 -1.58 -1.26
N MET A 102 -21.94 -1.03 -0.40
CA MET A 102 -22.12 -1.48 0.97
C MET A 102 -23.09 -2.64 1.00
#